data_AF-A0A939LWH0-F1
#
_entry.id   AF-A0A939LWH0-F1
#
_cell.length_a   1.000
_cell.length_b   1.000
_cell.length_c   1.000
_cell.angle_alpha   90.00
_cell.angle_beta   90.00
_cell.angle_gamma   90.00
#
_symmetry.space_group_name_H-M   'P 1'
#
loop_
_entity.id
_entity.type
_entity.pdbx_description
1 polymer ?
#
loop_
_entity_poly.entity_id
_entity_poly.type
_entity_poly.pdbx_seq_one_letter_code
_entity_poly.pdbx_strand_id
1 'polypeptide(L)'
;MRSASAAEDSTARARIRDAAVLRFSREGFRASLRTIAQEAGVSAALVVHHFGSKDGLREACDEHVLAVIREQKRDAVGPTGPTQLLARMAELDEWAPLVGYALRSMQAGGDLARAFLDHFAADAEEYLREGVAAGTILASRDEVARARYLTVMGYGAFLLDIALHPPEDPADLRAYLHGYLERTGLPAMELFTQGLFTDRSMLDAYLMYVTDPPAEG
;
A
#
# COMPACT_ATOMS: atom_id res chain seq x y z
N MET A 1 20.47 28.96 -16.19
CA MET A 1 21.10 27.62 -16.28
C MET A 1 20.93 26.75 -15.03
N ARG A 2 20.93 27.27 -13.78
CA ARG A 2 20.73 26.44 -12.57
C ARG A 2 19.37 25.72 -12.48
N SER A 3 18.28 26.32 -12.96
CA SER A 3 16.94 25.71 -12.85
C SER A 3 16.70 24.54 -13.82
N ALA A 4 17.36 24.52 -14.98
CA ALA A 4 17.24 23.41 -15.94
C ALA A 4 17.96 22.16 -15.44
N SER A 5 19.18 22.32 -14.90
CA SER A 5 19.95 21.22 -14.30
C SER A 5 19.24 20.62 -13.07
N ALA A 6 18.59 21.43 -12.24
CA ALA A 6 17.82 20.92 -11.10
C ALA A 6 16.56 20.15 -11.52
N ALA A 7 15.88 20.57 -12.59
CA ALA A 7 14.74 19.84 -13.15
C ALA A 7 15.17 18.53 -13.81
N GLU A 8 16.28 18.54 -14.55
CA GLU A 8 16.89 17.33 -15.13
C GLU A 8 17.34 16.34 -14.03
N ASP A 9 17.91 16.85 -12.94
CA ASP A 9 18.32 16.04 -11.78
C ASP A 9 17.11 15.40 -11.07
N SER A 10 16.03 16.17 -10.87
CA SER A 10 14.77 15.67 -10.31
C SER A 10 14.12 14.61 -11.20
N THR A 11 14.15 14.78 -12.52
CA THR A 11 13.59 13.81 -13.47
C THR A 11 14.46 12.55 -13.57
N ALA A 12 15.78 12.66 -13.47
CA ALA A 12 16.68 11.51 -13.35
C ALA A 12 16.43 10.72 -12.06
N ARG A 13 16.33 11.41 -10.92
CA ARG A 13 16.03 10.78 -9.63
C ARG A 13 14.70 10.01 -9.67
N ALA A 14 13.64 10.62 -10.20
CA ALA A 14 12.33 9.97 -10.35
C ALA A 14 12.40 8.72 -11.25
N ARG A 15 13.01 8.82 -12.43
CA ARG A 15 13.17 7.67 -13.35
C ARG A 15 13.93 6.50 -12.73
N ILE A 16 14.98 6.79 -11.97
CA ILE A 16 15.76 5.74 -11.28
C ILE A 16 14.92 5.04 -10.21
N ARG A 17 14.17 5.81 -9.42
CA ARG A 17 13.26 5.26 -8.40
C ARG A 17 12.17 4.40 -9.04
N ASP A 18 11.54 4.86 -10.11
CA ASP A 18 10.43 4.14 -10.76
C ASP A 18 10.94 2.84 -11.39
N ALA A 19 12.11 2.88 -12.02
CA ALA A 19 12.80 1.68 -12.50
C ALA A 19 13.15 0.73 -11.34
N ALA A 20 13.61 1.25 -10.21
CA ALA A 20 13.92 0.44 -9.04
C ALA A 20 12.67 -0.26 -8.48
N VAL A 21 11.54 0.46 -8.34
CA VAL A 21 10.24 -0.12 -7.93
C VAL A 21 9.84 -1.26 -8.86
N LEU A 22 9.94 -1.06 -10.17
CA LEU A 22 9.61 -2.09 -11.17
C LEU A 22 10.52 -3.32 -11.07
N ARG A 23 11.83 -3.13 -10.90
CA ARG A 23 12.78 -4.25 -10.76
C ARG A 23 12.60 -4.99 -9.45
N PHE A 24 12.41 -4.27 -8.35
CA PHE A 24 12.22 -4.86 -7.03
C PHE A 24 10.89 -5.60 -6.91
N SER A 25 9.81 -5.15 -7.56
CA SER A 25 8.53 -5.88 -7.56
C SER A 25 8.66 -7.24 -8.28
N ARG A 26 9.38 -7.28 -9.41
CA ARG A 26 9.58 -8.48 -10.24
C ARG A 26 10.61 -9.46 -9.65
N GLU A 27 11.78 -8.96 -9.27
CA GLU A 27 12.96 -9.79 -8.92
C GLU A 27 13.25 -9.82 -7.40
N GLY A 28 12.44 -9.12 -6.61
CA GLY A 28 12.73 -8.84 -5.22
C GLY A 28 14.00 -8.00 -5.05
N PHE A 29 14.50 -7.91 -3.82
CA PHE A 29 15.67 -7.09 -3.49
C PHE A 29 17.01 -7.66 -3.99
N ARG A 30 17.01 -8.66 -4.89
CA ARG A 30 18.21 -9.21 -5.53
C ARG A 30 18.66 -8.37 -6.73
N ALA A 31 17.77 -7.55 -7.31
CA ALA A 31 18.09 -6.66 -8.43
C ALA A 31 19.34 -5.79 -8.12
N SER A 32 20.25 -5.68 -9.08
CA SER A 32 21.49 -4.92 -8.91
C SER A 32 21.32 -3.43 -9.27
N LEU A 33 22.17 -2.55 -8.74
CA LEU A 33 22.17 -1.14 -9.15
C LEU A 33 22.46 -0.98 -10.66
N ARG A 34 23.24 -1.90 -11.25
CA ARG A 34 23.54 -1.88 -12.68
C ARG A 34 22.30 -2.19 -13.53
N THR A 35 21.53 -3.20 -13.16
CA THR A 35 20.29 -3.57 -13.86
C THR A 35 19.24 -2.48 -13.72
N ILE A 36 19.14 -1.84 -12.54
CA ILE A 36 18.25 -0.69 -12.32
C ILE A 36 18.68 0.51 -13.16
N ALA A 37 19.98 0.82 -13.19
CA ALA A 37 20.51 1.92 -14.01
C ALA A 37 20.23 1.71 -15.50
N GLN A 38 20.39 0.48 -15.98
CA GLN A 38 20.07 0.11 -17.36
C GLN A 38 18.58 0.30 -17.67
N GLU A 39 17.69 -0.15 -16.79
CA GLU A 39 16.24 0.04 -16.90
C GLU A 39 15.87 1.54 -16.92
N ALA A 40 16.52 2.35 -16.08
CA ALA A 40 16.30 3.80 -16.01
C ALA A 40 16.97 4.59 -17.15
N GLY A 41 17.77 3.95 -18.01
CA GLY A 41 18.52 4.60 -19.08
C GLY A 41 19.64 5.54 -18.59
N VAL A 42 20.25 5.24 -17.43
CA VAL A 42 21.31 6.04 -16.81
C VAL A 42 22.55 5.20 -16.47
N SER A 43 23.63 5.85 -16.03
CA SER A 43 24.82 5.15 -15.52
C SER A 43 24.61 4.70 -14.07
N ALA A 44 25.25 3.59 -13.67
CA ALA A 44 25.23 3.14 -12.27
C ALA A 44 25.86 4.18 -11.32
N ALA A 45 26.83 4.97 -11.81
CA ALA A 45 27.42 6.08 -11.06
C ALA A 45 26.38 7.17 -10.75
N LEU A 46 25.45 7.46 -11.67
CA LEU A 46 24.37 8.42 -11.44
C LEU A 46 23.39 7.92 -10.38
N VAL A 47 23.10 6.62 -10.33
CA VAL A 47 22.28 6.02 -9.27
C VAL A 47 22.93 6.22 -7.89
N VAL A 48 24.22 5.93 -7.78
CA VAL A 48 24.99 6.16 -6.53
C VAL A 48 25.05 7.65 -6.20
N HIS A 49 25.16 8.53 -7.19
CA HIS A 49 25.14 9.98 -6.98
C HIS A 49 23.84 10.46 -6.33
N HIS A 50 22.68 9.99 -6.80
CA HIS A 50 21.38 10.44 -6.27
C HIS A 50 20.97 9.77 -4.96
N PHE A 51 21.34 8.50 -4.75
CA PHE A 51 20.79 7.68 -3.66
C PHE A 51 21.85 7.19 -2.66
N GLY A 52 23.13 7.40 -2.94
CA GLY A 52 24.26 7.00 -2.10
C GLY A 52 24.54 5.50 -2.11
N SER A 53 23.53 4.67 -1.89
CA SER A 53 23.66 3.21 -1.83
C SER A 53 22.40 2.52 -2.38
N LYS A 54 22.44 1.19 -2.48
CA LYS A 54 21.24 0.40 -2.79
C LYS A 54 20.19 0.47 -1.68
N ASP A 55 20.64 0.60 -0.44
CA ASP A 55 19.73 0.77 0.71
C ASP A 55 19.09 2.16 0.69
N GLY A 56 19.86 3.22 0.38
CA GLY A 56 19.29 4.57 0.22
C GLY A 56 18.32 4.67 -0.97
N LEU A 57 18.57 3.93 -2.05
CA LEU A 57 17.61 3.80 -3.15
C LEU A 57 16.34 3.06 -2.70
N ARG A 58 16.49 2.04 -1.87
CA ARG A 58 15.38 1.28 -1.33
C ARG A 58 14.51 2.13 -0.40
N GLU A 59 15.12 2.86 0.53
CA GLU A 59 14.40 3.80 1.41
C GLU A 59 13.59 4.82 0.60
N ALA A 60 14.16 5.35 -0.49
CA ALA A 60 13.45 6.25 -1.38
C ALA A 60 12.31 5.58 -2.17
N CYS A 61 12.41 4.28 -2.45
CA CYS A 61 11.31 3.49 -3.00
C CYS A 61 10.22 3.25 -1.95
N ASP A 62 10.59 2.89 -0.72
CA ASP A 62 9.67 2.66 0.40
C ASP A 62 8.84 3.93 0.65
N GLU A 63 9.49 5.09 0.81
CA GLU A 63 8.83 6.40 1.02
C GLU A 63 7.84 6.72 -0.11
N HIS A 64 8.24 6.51 -1.36
CA HIS A 64 7.39 6.78 -2.51
C HIS A 64 6.19 5.84 -2.59
N VAL A 65 6.40 4.54 -2.41
CA VAL A 65 5.33 3.53 -2.49
C VAL A 65 4.31 3.77 -1.37
N LEU A 66 4.77 4.05 -0.15
CA LEU A 66 3.89 4.39 0.97
C LEU A 66 3.07 5.64 0.69
N ALA A 67 3.72 6.74 0.26
CA ALA A 67 3.04 7.99 -0.04
C ALA A 67 1.97 7.84 -1.13
N VAL A 68 2.28 7.07 -2.19
CA VAL A 68 1.35 6.82 -3.27
C VAL A 68 0.17 5.95 -2.82
N ILE A 69 0.41 4.86 -2.08
CA ILE A 69 -0.67 4.01 -1.54
C ILE A 69 -1.58 4.80 -0.60
N ARG A 70 -0.99 5.63 0.27
CA ARG A 70 -1.73 6.49 1.18
C ARG A 70 -2.67 7.44 0.43
N GLU A 71 -2.17 8.16 -0.57
CA GLU A 71 -3.00 9.10 -1.33
C GLU A 71 -4.16 8.37 -2.03
N GLN A 72 -3.90 7.18 -2.58
CA GLN A 72 -4.94 6.35 -3.18
C GLN A 72 -6.03 5.92 -2.20
N LYS A 73 -5.62 5.50 -0.99
CA LYS A 73 -6.57 5.09 0.04
C LYS A 73 -7.38 6.28 0.56
N ARG A 74 -6.72 7.43 0.73
CA ARG A 74 -7.34 8.70 1.10
C ARG A 74 -8.41 9.13 0.10
N ASP A 75 -8.07 9.11 -1.19
CA ASP A 75 -8.99 9.38 -2.29
C ASP A 75 -10.21 8.45 -2.27
N ALA A 76 -9.97 7.15 -2.04
CA ALA A 76 -11.01 6.13 -2.05
C ALA A 76 -12.01 6.26 -0.88
N VAL A 77 -11.56 6.75 0.28
CA VAL A 77 -12.45 6.98 1.44
C VAL A 77 -13.03 8.40 1.48
N GLY A 78 -12.56 9.29 0.61
CA GLY A 78 -13.06 10.66 0.51
C GLY A 78 -14.43 10.76 -0.17
N PRO A 79 -15.01 11.98 -0.25
CA PRO A 79 -16.33 12.22 -0.83
C PRO A 79 -16.47 11.78 -2.31
N THR A 80 -15.37 11.77 -3.05
CA THR A 80 -15.32 11.33 -4.45
C THR A 80 -14.99 9.84 -4.61
N GLY A 81 -14.85 9.11 -3.50
CA GLY A 81 -14.45 7.70 -3.45
C GLY A 81 -15.18 6.79 -4.44
N PRO A 82 -16.53 6.80 -4.52
CA PRO A 82 -17.26 5.95 -5.46
C PRO A 82 -16.92 6.22 -6.93
N THR A 83 -16.72 7.48 -7.31
CA THR A 83 -16.33 7.86 -8.67
C THR A 83 -14.88 7.49 -8.95
N GLN A 84 -13.99 7.65 -7.96
CA GLN A 84 -12.59 7.28 -8.09
C GLN A 84 -12.41 5.77 -8.16
N LEU A 85 -13.21 4.96 -7.45
CA LEU A 85 -13.10 3.50 -7.44
C LEU A 85 -13.14 2.90 -8.85
N LEU A 86 -14.09 3.35 -9.69
CA LEU A 86 -14.21 2.89 -11.08
C LEU A 86 -13.04 3.35 -11.96
N ALA A 87 -12.56 4.58 -11.77
CA ALA A 87 -11.38 5.08 -12.47
C ALA A 87 -10.11 4.28 -12.10
N ARG A 88 -9.94 3.95 -10.81
CA ARG A 88 -8.80 3.15 -10.34
C ARG A 88 -8.82 1.71 -10.86
N MET A 89 -10.01 1.13 -11.04
CA MET A 89 -10.14 -0.18 -11.70
C MET A 89 -9.67 -0.13 -13.17
N ALA A 90 -9.82 1.01 -13.85
CA ALA A 90 -9.33 1.20 -15.22
C ALA A 90 -7.80 1.43 -15.29
N GLU A 91 -7.20 2.01 -14.25
CA GLU A 91 -5.78 2.37 -14.17
C GLU A 91 -4.88 1.30 -13.51
N LEU A 92 -5.36 0.05 -13.35
CA LEU A 92 -4.65 -1.04 -12.64
C LEU A 92 -3.20 -1.28 -13.08
N ASP A 93 -2.86 -0.99 -14.34
CA ASP A 93 -1.49 -1.12 -14.87
C ASP A 93 -0.48 -0.23 -14.13
N GLU A 94 -0.88 0.96 -13.71
CA GLU A 94 -0.01 1.92 -13.04
C GLU A 94 0.27 1.51 -11.59
N TRP A 95 -0.68 0.80 -10.97
CA TRP A 95 -0.61 0.40 -9.55
C TRP A 95 0.10 -0.94 -9.32
N ALA A 96 0.08 -1.82 -10.32
CA ALA A 96 0.60 -3.19 -10.19
C ALA A 96 2.06 -3.25 -9.69
N PRO A 97 3.01 -2.43 -10.18
CA PRO A 97 4.38 -2.44 -9.66
C PRO A 97 4.50 -2.01 -8.20
N LEU A 98 3.67 -1.05 -7.76
CA LEU A 98 3.65 -0.55 -6.38
C LEU A 98 3.14 -1.62 -5.42
N VAL A 99 2.06 -2.31 -5.78
CA VAL A 99 1.52 -3.42 -4.99
C VAL A 99 2.50 -4.58 -4.94
N GLY A 100 3.14 -4.89 -6.07
CA GLY A 100 4.20 -5.90 -6.12
C GLY A 100 5.38 -5.55 -5.22
N TYR A 101 5.79 -4.28 -5.21
CA TYR A 101 6.84 -3.82 -4.32
C TYR A 101 6.46 -4.00 -2.84
N ALA A 102 5.29 -3.49 -2.43
CA ALA A 102 4.79 -3.63 -1.07
C ALA A 102 4.70 -5.09 -0.63
N LEU A 103 4.23 -5.98 -1.53
CA LEU A 103 4.20 -7.41 -1.29
C LEU A 103 5.60 -7.99 -1.04
N ARG A 104 6.60 -7.64 -1.87
CA ARG A 104 7.98 -8.09 -1.68
C ARG A 104 8.58 -7.56 -0.38
N SER A 105 8.26 -6.33 0.00
CA SER A 105 8.65 -5.74 1.29
C SER A 105 8.09 -6.53 2.47
N MET A 106 6.80 -6.91 2.43
CA MET A 106 6.20 -7.76 3.47
C MET A 106 6.77 -9.19 3.48
N GLN A 107 6.97 -9.80 2.30
CA GLN A 107 7.50 -11.16 2.17
C GLN A 107 8.96 -11.30 2.63
N ALA A 108 9.75 -10.22 2.58
CA ALA A 108 11.10 -10.22 3.11
C ALA A 108 11.15 -10.43 4.64
N GLY A 109 10.03 -10.18 5.34
CA GLY A 109 9.87 -10.51 6.76
C GLY A 109 10.73 -9.66 7.70
N GLY A 110 10.77 -10.08 8.98
CA GLY A 110 11.57 -9.43 10.02
C GLY A 110 11.15 -7.99 10.32
N ASP A 111 12.14 -7.17 10.69
CA ASP A 111 11.92 -5.78 11.11
C ASP A 111 11.35 -4.89 9.99
N LEU A 112 11.71 -5.20 8.75
CA LEU A 112 11.19 -4.49 7.58
C LEU A 112 9.68 -4.69 7.41
N ALA A 113 9.20 -5.93 7.50
CA ALA A 113 7.77 -6.21 7.37
C ALA A 113 6.99 -5.55 8.51
N ARG A 114 7.56 -5.52 9.72
CA ARG A 114 7.00 -4.81 10.88
C ARG A 114 6.91 -3.31 10.62
N ALA A 115 8.01 -2.69 10.18
CA ALA A 115 8.06 -1.27 9.87
C ALA A 115 7.04 -0.88 8.78
N PHE A 116 6.90 -1.69 7.72
CA PHE A 116 5.90 -1.46 6.67
C PHE A 116 4.47 -1.54 7.20
N LEU A 117 4.17 -2.55 8.02
CA LEU A 117 2.84 -2.70 8.61
C LEU A 117 2.50 -1.51 9.53
N ASP A 118 3.46 -1.08 10.35
CA ASP A 118 3.27 0.06 11.25
C ASP A 118 3.06 1.37 10.45
N HIS A 119 3.80 1.58 9.35
CA HIS A 119 3.55 2.72 8.45
C HIS A 119 2.16 2.66 7.81
N PHE A 120 1.75 1.51 7.25
CA PHE A 120 0.42 1.39 6.68
C PHE A 120 -0.70 1.60 7.71
N ALA A 121 -0.51 1.15 8.95
CA ALA A 121 -1.47 1.39 10.03
C ALA A 121 -1.55 2.88 10.39
N ALA A 122 -0.41 3.58 10.45
CA ALA A 122 -0.37 5.02 10.72
C ALA A 122 -1.02 5.84 9.59
N ASP A 123 -0.71 5.51 8.33
CA ASP A 123 -1.35 6.15 7.17
C ASP A 123 -2.87 5.88 7.16
N ALA A 124 -3.27 4.66 7.53
CA ALA A 124 -4.68 4.30 7.66
C ALA A 124 -5.40 5.09 8.74
N GLU A 125 -4.79 5.28 9.89
CA GLU A 125 -5.34 6.12 10.95
C GLU A 125 -5.60 7.55 10.45
N GLU A 126 -4.67 8.11 9.68
CA GLU A 126 -4.80 9.45 9.13
C GLU A 126 -5.96 9.56 8.13
N TYR A 127 -5.98 8.73 7.08
CA TYR A 127 -7.04 8.83 6.08
C TYR A 127 -8.41 8.41 6.61
N LEU A 128 -8.47 7.48 7.58
CA LEU A 128 -9.74 7.10 8.21
C LEU A 128 -10.31 8.25 9.04
N ARG A 129 -9.46 8.96 9.80
CA ARG A 129 -9.85 10.15 10.55
C ARG A 129 -10.39 11.25 9.64
N GLU A 130 -9.74 11.47 8.50
CA GLU A 130 -10.23 12.43 7.49
C GLU A 130 -11.58 12.00 6.92
N GLY A 131 -11.77 10.72 6.63
CA GLY A 131 -13.07 10.17 6.21
C GLY A 131 -14.17 10.33 7.26
N VAL A 132 -13.83 10.16 8.55
CA VAL A 132 -14.75 10.45 9.66
C VAL A 132 -15.13 11.93 9.70
N ALA A 133 -14.15 12.83 9.57
CA ALA A 133 -14.40 14.27 9.53
C ALA A 133 -15.24 14.69 8.31
N ALA A 134 -15.09 14.00 7.19
CA ALA A 134 -15.87 14.20 5.96
C ALA A 134 -17.25 13.54 5.99
N GLY A 135 -17.57 12.71 6.99
CA GLY A 135 -18.83 11.98 7.10
C GLY A 135 -18.95 10.79 6.13
N THR A 136 -17.85 10.36 5.52
CA THR A 136 -17.82 9.18 4.62
C THR A 136 -17.51 7.88 5.37
N ILE A 137 -16.95 7.97 6.58
CA ILE A 137 -16.67 6.82 7.46
C ILE A 137 -17.34 7.06 8.82
N LEU A 138 -17.90 6.00 9.40
CA LEU A 138 -18.41 6.04 10.78
C LEU A 138 -17.28 6.27 11.78
N ALA A 139 -17.51 7.01 12.86
CA ALA A 139 -16.53 7.13 13.94
C ALA A 139 -16.32 5.79 14.66
N SER A 140 -15.08 5.51 15.08
CA SER A 140 -14.71 4.40 15.95
C SER A 140 -14.61 4.84 17.42
N ARG A 141 -14.70 3.87 18.33
CA ARG A 141 -14.32 4.06 19.75
C ARG A 141 -12.81 4.19 19.91
N ASP A 142 -12.07 3.53 19.01
CA ASP A 142 -10.62 3.54 18.95
C ASP A 142 -10.21 3.52 17.47
N GLU A 143 -9.76 4.68 16.98
CA GLU A 143 -9.34 4.83 15.57
C GLU A 143 -8.00 4.16 15.29
N VAL A 144 -7.08 4.17 16.26
CA VAL A 144 -5.75 3.58 16.14
C VAL A 144 -5.87 2.06 16.01
N ALA A 145 -6.64 1.43 16.91
CA ALA A 145 -6.88 0.00 16.87
C ALA A 145 -7.65 -0.41 15.61
N ARG A 146 -8.64 0.39 15.18
CA ARG A 146 -9.38 0.14 13.94
C ARG A 146 -8.48 0.19 12.71
N ALA A 147 -7.63 1.21 12.61
CA ALA A 147 -6.69 1.35 11.50
C ALA A 147 -5.74 0.15 11.43
N ARG A 148 -5.13 -0.23 12.57
CA ARG A 148 -4.25 -1.41 12.65
C ARG A 148 -4.98 -2.70 12.25
N TYR A 149 -6.20 -2.90 12.76
CA TYR A 149 -7.00 -4.09 12.45
C TYR A 149 -7.35 -4.18 10.96
N LEU A 150 -7.82 -3.08 10.35
CA LEU A 150 -8.15 -3.03 8.92
C LEU A 150 -6.93 -3.27 8.04
N THR A 151 -5.77 -2.72 8.41
CA THR A 151 -4.49 -2.95 7.72
C THR A 151 -4.13 -4.44 7.78
N VAL A 152 -4.12 -5.06 8.96
CA VAL A 152 -3.81 -6.50 9.10
C VAL A 152 -4.80 -7.37 8.32
N MET A 153 -6.10 -7.07 8.42
CA MET A 153 -7.15 -7.81 7.71
C MET A 153 -6.99 -7.71 6.19
N GLY A 154 -6.78 -6.51 5.65
CA GLY A 154 -6.64 -6.28 4.21
C GLY A 154 -5.39 -6.94 3.63
N TYR A 155 -4.22 -6.71 4.23
CA TYR A 155 -2.97 -7.29 3.75
C TYR A 155 -2.89 -8.80 4.02
N GLY A 156 -3.43 -9.27 5.15
CA GLY A 156 -3.52 -10.70 5.47
C GLY A 156 -4.38 -11.46 4.46
N ALA A 157 -5.56 -10.93 4.12
CA ALA A 157 -6.42 -11.49 3.08
C ALA A 157 -5.71 -11.52 1.72
N PHE A 158 -5.01 -10.44 1.36
CA PHE A 158 -4.26 -10.36 0.10
C PHE A 158 -3.10 -11.37 0.04
N LEU A 159 -2.28 -11.46 1.09
CA LEU A 159 -1.19 -12.43 1.18
C LEU A 159 -1.70 -13.88 1.10
N LEU A 160 -2.81 -14.17 1.79
CA LEU A 160 -3.44 -15.49 1.75
C LEU A 160 -3.99 -15.80 0.35
N ASP A 161 -4.67 -14.86 -0.30
CA ASP A 161 -5.20 -15.08 -1.65
C ASP A 161 -4.08 -15.31 -2.67
N ILE A 162 -2.95 -14.60 -2.58
CA ILE A 162 -1.78 -14.86 -3.43
C ILE A 162 -1.25 -16.28 -3.21
N ALA A 163 -1.22 -16.76 -1.96
CA ALA A 163 -0.74 -18.10 -1.65
C ALA A 163 -1.67 -19.19 -2.20
N LEU A 164 -2.99 -18.93 -2.25
CA LEU A 164 -4.00 -19.86 -2.75
C LEU A 164 -4.18 -19.79 -4.27
N HIS A 165 -3.97 -18.61 -4.87
CA HIS A 165 -4.17 -18.31 -6.28
C HIS A 165 -2.94 -17.61 -6.86
N PRO A 166 -1.76 -18.25 -6.85
CA PRO A 166 -0.54 -17.62 -7.33
C PRO A 166 -0.68 -17.23 -8.80
N PRO A 167 -0.19 -16.05 -9.22
CA PRO A 167 -0.22 -15.66 -10.62
C PRO A 167 0.62 -16.62 -11.48
N GLU A 168 0.16 -16.93 -12.69
CA GLU A 168 0.91 -17.76 -13.64
C GLU A 168 2.25 -17.12 -14.01
N ASP A 169 2.25 -15.80 -14.23
CA ASP A 169 3.44 -14.97 -14.35
C ASP A 169 3.53 -14.01 -13.15
N PRO A 170 4.57 -14.12 -12.29
CA PRO A 170 4.81 -13.16 -11.21
C PRO A 170 4.94 -11.70 -11.67
N ALA A 171 5.21 -11.45 -12.95
CA ALA A 171 5.25 -10.12 -13.53
C ALA A 171 3.85 -9.60 -13.94
N ASP A 172 2.85 -10.48 -14.10
CA ASP A 172 1.47 -10.11 -14.41
C ASP A 172 0.62 -9.90 -13.15
N LEU A 173 1.07 -8.95 -12.33
CA LEU A 173 0.33 -8.52 -11.15
C LEU A 173 -1.00 -7.84 -11.50
N ARG A 174 -1.14 -7.30 -12.72
CA ARG A 174 -2.36 -6.64 -13.17
C ARG A 174 -3.51 -7.63 -13.28
N ALA A 175 -3.33 -8.73 -14.04
CA ALA A 175 -4.36 -9.75 -14.17
C ALA A 175 -4.73 -10.37 -12.82
N TYR A 176 -3.71 -10.58 -11.97
CA TYR A 176 -3.93 -11.07 -10.62
C TYR A 176 -4.78 -10.11 -9.76
N LEU A 177 -4.44 -8.82 -9.73
CA LEU A 177 -5.19 -7.81 -8.97
C LEU A 177 -6.63 -7.69 -9.44
N HIS A 178 -6.87 -7.78 -10.75
CA HIS A 178 -8.22 -7.80 -11.31
C HIS A 178 -9.03 -8.98 -10.74
N GLY A 179 -8.47 -10.20 -10.83
CA GLY A 179 -9.12 -11.39 -10.30
C GLY A 179 -9.34 -11.32 -8.78
N TYR A 180 -8.39 -10.75 -8.03
CA TYR A 180 -8.53 -10.54 -6.59
C TYR A 180 -9.72 -9.61 -6.27
N LEU A 181 -9.85 -8.50 -7.00
CA LEU A 181 -10.96 -7.56 -6.83
C LEU A 181 -12.31 -8.18 -7.23
N GLU A 182 -12.35 -9.00 -8.28
CA GLU A 182 -13.57 -9.73 -8.67
C GLU A 182 -14.02 -10.71 -7.58
N ARG A 183 -13.08 -11.41 -6.92
CA ARG A 183 -13.38 -12.37 -5.85
C ARG A 183 -13.78 -11.70 -4.54
N THR A 184 -13.17 -10.57 -4.20
CA THR A 184 -13.26 -9.99 -2.85
C THR A 184 -14.01 -8.66 -2.78
N GLY A 185 -14.15 -7.94 -3.89
CA GLY A 185 -14.67 -6.58 -3.93
C GLY A 185 -16.11 -6.48 -3.46
N LEU A 186 -17.02 -7.25 -4.05
CA LEU A 186 -18.45 -7.24 -3.68
C LEU A 186 -18.68 -7.62 -2.20
N PRO A 187 -18.21 -8.78 -1.69
CA PRO A 187 -18.46 -9.14 -0.29
C PRO A 187 -17.80 -8.16 0.69
N ALA A 188 -16.64 -7.59 0.35
CA ALA A 188 -16.03 -6.54 1.18
C ALA A 188 -16.88 -5.27 1.23
N MET A 189 -17.39 -4.79 0.09
CA MET A 189 -18.24 -3.60 0.04
C MET A 189 -19.57 -3.82 0.77
N GLU A 190 -20.21 -4.97 0.59
CA GLU A 190 -21.41 -5.33 1.33
C GLU A 190 -21.17 -5.32 2.84
N LEU A 191 -20.11 -6.01 3.29
CA LEU A 191 -19.74 -6.06 4.71
C LEU A 191 -19.46 -4.67 5.30
N PHE A 192 -18.71 -3.82 4.59
CA PHE A 192 -18.34 -2.49 5.09
C PHE A 192 -19.49 -1.48 5.06
N THR A 193 -20.52 -1.71 4.25
CA THR A 193 -21.65 -0.78 4.12
C THR A 193 -22.88 -1.22 4.89
N GLN A 194 -23.10 -2.53 5.01
CA GLN A 194 -24.30 -3.11 5.63
C GLN A 194 -24.02 -3.78 6.97
N GLY A 195 -22.76 -4.07 7.29
CA GLY A 195 -22.38 -4.83 8.48
C GLY A 195 -22.67 -6.34 8.34
N LEU A 196 -22.22 -7.12 9.33
CA LEU A 196 -22.46 -8.57 9.40
C LEU A 196 -23.56 -8.95 10.39
N PHE A 197 -23.52 -8.33 11.58
CA PHE A 197 -24.49 -8.59 12.64
C PHE A 197 -25.70 -7.66 12.50
N THR A 198 -26.88 -8.16 12.86
CA THR A 198 -28.14 -7.41 12.80
C THR A 198 -28.30 -6.39 13.91
N ASP A 199 -27.50 -6.50 14.98
CA ASP A 199 -27.54 -5.63 16.14
C ASP A 199 -26.21 -5.67 16.91
N ARG A 200 -26.17 -4.96 18.05
CA ARG A 200 -24.96 -4.75 18.86
C ARG A 200 -24.72 -5.78 19.95
N SER A 201 -25.57 -6.80 20.09
CA SER A 201 -25.53 -7.72 21.24
C SER A 201 -24.15 -8.36 21.45
N MET A 202 -23.45 -8.72 20.36
CA MET A 202 -22.11 -9.30 20.43
C MET A 202 -21.05 -8.30 20.89
N LEU A 203 -21.10 -7.06 20.41
CA LEU A 203 -20.19 -5.99 20.81
C LEU A 203 -20.39 -5.63 22.28
N ASP A 204 -21.64 -5.46 22.70
CA ASP A 204 -21.96 -5.06 24.07
C ASP A 204 -21.57 -6.17 25.07
N ALA A 205 -21.74 -7.44 24.70
CA ALA A 205 -21.24 -8.57 25.50
C ALA A 205 -19.70 -8.57 25.62
N TYR A 206 -18.97 -8.25 24.55
CA TYR A 206 -17.51 -8.15 24.59
C TYR A 206 -17.03 -6.97 25.45
N LEU A 207 -17.68 -5.82 25.36
CA LEU A 207 -17.37 -4.63 26.18
C LEU A 207 -17.68 -4.80 27.67
N MET A 208 -18.54 -5.77 28.04
CA MET A 208 -18.70 -6.15 29.45
C MET A 208 -17.55 -7.03 29.95
N TYR A 209 -16.83 -7.69 29.04
CA TYR A 209 -15.69 -8.55 29.35
C TYR A 209 -14.36 -7.77 29.36
N VAL A 210 -14.16 -6.81 28.45
CA VAL A 210 -12.97 -5.93 28.40
C VAL A 210 -13.31 -4.51 28.86
N THR A 211 -12.40 -3.84 29.57
CA THR A 211 -12.56 -2.39 29.87
C THR A 211 -12.50 -1.56 28.59
N ASP A 212 -13.17 -0.40 28.60
CA ASP A 212 -13.27 0.52 27.45
C ASP A 212 -12.50 1.84 27.66
N PRO A 213 -11.55 2.21 26.78
CA PRO A 213 -10.96 1.36 25.72
C PRO A 213 -10.13 0.21 26.32
N PRO A 214 -9.83 -0.86 25.56
CA PRO A 214 -8.98 -1.94 26.03
C PRO A 214 -7.63 -1.38 26.50
N ALA A 215 -7.13 -1.82 27.66
CA ALA A 215 -5.82 -1.40 28.14
C ALA A 215 -4.75 -1.78 27.10
N GLU A 216 -3.78 -0.89 26.85
CA GLU A 216 -2.60 -1.20 26.05
C GLU A 216 -1.87 -2.38 26.72
N GLY A 217 -1.95 -3.56 26.09
CA GLY A 217 -1.30 -4.79 26.53
C GLY A 217 0.05 -5.00 25.85
#